data_AF-A0A399YTG8-F1
#
_entry.id   AF-A0A399YTG8-F1
#
_cell.length_a   1.000
_cell.length_b   1.000
_cell.length_c   1.000
_cell.angle_alpha   90.00
_cell.angle_beta   90.00
_cell.angle_gamma   90.00
#
_symmetry.space_group_name_H-M   'P 1'
#
loop_
_entity.id
_entity.type
_entity.pdbx_description
1 polymer ?
#
loop_
_entity_poly.entity_id
_entity_poly.type
_entity_poly.pdbx_seq_one_letter_code
_entity_poly.pdbx_strand_id
1 'polypeptide(L)'
;IDKTAFILGPEAKQFEENFARFCNVKHAIGLDSGTAALHLAMMALDIGAGDEVITTAHTFIATSEPIALLGARPVTLTRAHTISTRRNWKPRLRRAPKRLFPCICTANPPKWM
;
A
#
# COMPACT_ATOMS: atom_id res chain seq x y z
N ILE A 1 17.94 8.49 28.99
CA ILE A 1 16.81 7.72 29.58
C ILE A 1 15.81 8.67 30.27
N ASP A 2 16.05 9.98 30.26
CA ASP A 2 15.39 10.98 31.11
C ASP A 2 13.87 11.16 30.97
N LYS A 3 13.24 10.62 29.92
CA LYS A 3 11.79 10.80 29.71
C LYS A 3 10.93 9.54 29.85
N THR A 4 11.53 8.37 30.06
CA THR A 4 10.84 7.06 30.27
C THR A 4 9.53 6.86 29.50
N ALA A 5 9.45 7.36 28.26
CA ALA A 5 8.28 7.29 27.39
C ALA A 5 8.68 6.51 26.14
N PHE A 6 8.31 5.24 26.09
CA PHE A 6 8.80 4.30 25.08
C PHE A 6 7.74 3.89 24.05
N ILE A 7 6.47 4.22 24.30
CA ILE A 7 5.33 3.85 23.45
C ILE A 7 4.54 5.11 23.16
N LEU A 8 4.36 5.41 21.86
CA LEU A 8 3.54 6.54 21.36
C LEU A 8 3.84 7.88 22.07
N GLY A 9 5.12 8.13 22.35
CA GLY A 9 5.59 9.35 22.98
C GLY A 9 5.49 10.59 22.07
N PRO A 10 5.76 11.78 22.61
CA PRO A 10 5.73 13.03 21.84
C PRO A 10 6.70 13.01 20.64
N GLU A 11 7.81 12.28 20.74
CA GLU A 11 8.77 12.10 19.65
C GLU A 11 8.16 11.35 18.45
N ALA A 12 7.29 10.36 18.70
CA ALA A 12 6.60 9.63 17.63
C ALA A 12 5.62 10.55 16.89
N LYS A 13 4.85 11.35 17.62
CA LYS A 13 3.94 12.34 17.02
C LYS A 13 4.70 13.40 16.21
N GLN A 14 5.83 13.89 16.74
CA GLN A 14 6.65 14.86 16.04
C GLN A 14 7.23 14.28 14.74
N PHE A 15 7.63 13.01 14.76
CA PHE A 15 8.07 12.29 13.58
C PHE A 15 6.96 12.19 12.53
N GLU A 16 5.74 11.80 12.92
CA GLU A 16 4.59 11.73 12.00
C GLU A 16 4.31 13.08 11.34
N GLU A 17 4.30 14.18 12.10
CA GLU A 17 4.09 15.54 11.57
C GLU A 17 5.20 15.99 10.61
N ASN A 18 6.46 15.65 10.91
CA ASN A 18 7.59 15.93 10.04
C ASN A 18 7.53 15.09 8.76
N PHE A 19 7.17 13.81 8.88
CA PHE A 19 7.08 12.88 7.76
C PHE A 19 5.92 13.22 6.83
N ALA A 20 4.76 13.62 7.38
CA ALA A 20 3.64 14.12 6.59
C ALA A 20 4.04 15.34 5.74
N ARG A 21 4.80 16.27 6.32
CA ARG A 21 5.37 17.42 5.60
C ARG A 21 6.38 16.99 4.54
N PHE A 22 7.29 16.06 4.85
CA PHE A 22 8.28 15.54 3.92
C PHE A 22 7.64 14.87 2.69
N CYS A 23 6.59 14.08 2.91
CA CYS A 23 5.83 13.42 1.83
C CYS A 23 4.77 14.32 1.17
N ASN A 24 4.60 15.56 1.62
CA ASN A 24 3.58 16.50 1.15
C ASN A 24 2.15 15.94 1.23
N VAL A 25 1.80 15.30 2.35
CA VAL A 25 0.48 14.73 2.65
C VAL A 25 -0.12 15.36 3.91
N LYS A 26 -1.44 15.28 4.07
CA LYS A 26 -2.14 15.87 5.24
C LYS A 26 -1.87 15.13 6.55
N HIS A 27 -1.69 13.81 6.48
CA HIS A 27 -1.56 12.94 7.64
C HIS A 27 -0.52 11.85 7.38
N ALA A 28 0.23 11.48 8.41
CA ALA A 28 1.07 10.29 8.46
C ALA A 28 0.81 9.58 9.80
N ILE A 29 0.85 8.25 9.79
CA ILE A 29 0.64 7.41 10.97
C ILE A 29 1.80 6.41 11.03
N GLY A 30 2.50 6.36 12.15
CA GLY A 30 3.56 5.42 12.44
C GLY A 30 2.98 4.04 12.77
N LEU A 31 3.53 3.01 12.14
CA LEU A 31 3.16 1.62 12.38
C LEU A 31 4.41 0.78 12.62
N ASP A 32 4.22 -0.43 13.14
CA ASP A 32 5.30 -1.36 13.47
C ASP A 32 6.08 -1.85 12.23
N SER A 33 5.44 -1.85 11.06
CA SER A 33 5.98 -2.41 9.82
C SER A 33 5.28 -1.87 8.58
N GLY A 34 5.95 -1.97 7.43
CA GLY A 34 5.33 -1.65 6.14
C GLY A 34 4.18 -2.59 5.77
N THR A 35 4.20 -3.85 6.24
CA THR A 35 3.10 -4.81 6.02
C THR A 35 1.83 -4.37 6.75
N ALA A 36 1.95 -3.98 8.02
CA ALA A 36 0.81 -3.44 8.77
C ALA A 36 0.28 -2.15 8.15
N ALA A 37 1.16 -1.31 7.62
CA ALA A 37 0.75 -0.10 6.88
C ALA A 37 -0.09 -0.41 5.65
N LEU A 38 0.32 -1.38 4.84
CA LEU A 38 -0.46 -1.83 3.69
C LEU A 38 -1.79 -2.47 4.12
N HIS A 39 -1.77 -3.28 5.17
CA HIS A 39 -2.97 -3.91 5.69
C HIS A 39 -3.99 -2.88 6.18
N LEU A 40 -3.56 -1.92 7.01
CA LEU A 40 -4.40 -0.84 7.51
C LEU A 40 -4.92 0.05 6.36
N ALA A 41 -4.08 0.36 5.38
CA ALA A 41 -4.50 1.14 4.21
C ALA A 41 -5.58 0.41 3.39
N MET A 42 -5.47 -0.91 3.23
CA MET A 42 -6.50 -1.71 2.54
C MET A 42 -7.80 -1.78 3.34
N MET A 43 -7.73 -1.92 4.66
CA MET A 43 -8.91 -1.85 5.54
C MET A 43 -9.59 -0.47 5.48
N ALA A 44 -8.81 0.62 5.49
CA ALA A 44 -9.34 1.98 5.37
C ALA A 44 -9.99 2.24 4.00
N LEU A 45 -9.58 1.49 2.98
CA LEU A 45 -10.20 1.49 1.65
C LEU A 45 -11.38 0.53 1.54
N ASP A 46 -11.77 -0.17 2.61
CA ASP A 46 -12.85 -1.16 2.63
C ASP A 46 -12.65 -2.27 1.58
N ILE A 47 -11.40 -2.72 1.43
CA ILE A 47 -11.04 -3.85 0.57
C ILE A 47 -11.32 -5.15 1.33
N GLY A 48 -12.05 -6.06 0.70
CA GLY A 48 -12.36 -7.34 1.32
C GLY A 48 -12.76 -8.44 0.33
N ALA A 49 -13.52 -9.41 0.84
CA ALA A 49 -13.95 -10.57 0.06
C ALA A 49 -14.68 -10.17 -1.23
N GLY A 50 -14.20 -10.70 -2.36
CA GLY A 50 -14.77 -10.43 -3.68
C GLY A 50 -14.14 -9.25 -4.43
N ASP A 51 -13.22 -8.52 -3.81
CA ASP A 51 -12.42 -7.51 -4.50
C ASP A 51 -11.17 -8.11 -5.16
N GLU A 52 -10.76 -7.50 -6.29
CA GLU A 52 -9.54 -7.86 -7.00
C GLU A 52 -8.52 -6.72 -6.86
N VAL A 53 -7.36 -7.01 -6.27
CA VAL A 53 -6.29 -6.04 -6.07
C VAL A 53 -5.12 -6.39 -6.98
N ILE A 54 -4.72 -5.44 -7.82
CA ILE A 54 -3.65 -5.65 -8.78
C ILE A 54 -2.29 -5.43 -8.12
N THR A 55 -1.39 -6.38 -8.30
CA THR A 55 0.00 -6.31 -7.82
C THR A 55 0.97 -6.78 -8.90
N THR A 56 2.27 -6.60 -8.70
CA THR A 56 3.30 -7.10 -9.64
C THR A 56 3.87 -8.42 -9.14
N ALA A 57 4.34 -9.27 -10.06
CA ALA A 57 5.10 -10.45 -9.69
C ALA A 57 6.51 -10.12 -9.15
N HIS A 58 6.96 -8.86 -9.32
CA HIS A 58 8.29 -8.39 -8.94
C HIS A 58 8.19 -7.43 -7.74
N THR A 59 7.53 -7.88 -6.68
CA THR A 59 7.36 -7.17 -5.40
C THR A 59 7.65 -8.10 -4.22
N PHE A 60 7.88 -7.53 -3.03
CA PHE A 60 8.03 -8.31 -1.80
C PHE A 60 6.68 -8.87 -1.33
N ILE A 61 6.68 -10.08 -0.73
CA ILE A 61 5.48 -10.83 -0.31
C ILE A 61 4.55 -10.02 0.61
N ALA A 62 5.11 -9.10 1.41
CA ALA A 62 4.35 -8.17 2.27
C ALA A 62 3.29 -7.34 1.55
N THR A 63 3.36 -7.27 0.22
CA THR A 63 2.37 -6.56 -0.60
C THR A 63 1.14 -7.41 -0.91
N SER A 64 1.34 -8.72 -1.09
CA SER A 64 0.29 -9.67 -1.51
C SER A 64 -0.37 -10.37 -0.32
N GLU A 65 0.37 -10.54 0.77
CA GLU A 65 -0.13 -11.16 2.00
C GLU A 65 -1.35 -10.43 2.60
N PRO A 66 -1.34 -9.09 2.78
CA PRO A 66 -2.50 -8.37 3.32
C PRO A 66 -3.76 -8.49 2.45
N ILE A 67 -3.59 -8.57 1.12
CA ILE A 67 -4.69 -8.75 0.17
C ILE A 67 -5.40 -10.07 0.45
N ALA A 68 -4.64 -11.15 0.59
CA ALA A 68 -5.17 -12.47 0.90
C ALA A 68 -5.77 -12.55 2.31
N LEU A 69 -5.14 -11.89 3.29
CA LEU A 69 -5.64 -11.84 4.68
C LEU A 69 -7.02 -11.18 4.80
N LEU A 70 -7.29 -10.16 3.97
CA LEU A 70 -8.60 -9.50 3.90
C LEU A 70 -9.64 -10.27 3.07
N GLY A 71 -9.28 -11.43 2.52
CA GLY A 71 -10.15 -12.24 1.65
C GLY A 71 -10.28 -11.70 0.21
N ALA A 72 -9.53 -10.65 -0.14
CA ALA A 72 -9.46 -10.14 -1.50
C ALA A 72 -8.55 -11.02 -2.38
N ARG A 73 -8.73 -10.94 -3.69
CA ARG A 73 -7.96 -11.73 -4.67
C ARG A 73 -6.78 -10.92 -5.21
N PRO A 74 -5.53 -11.33 -4.98
CA PRO A 74 -4.38 -10.70 -5.62
C PRO A 74 -4.33 -11.08 -7.10
N VAL A 75 -4.20 -10.08 -7.97
CA VAL A 75 -4.02 -10.23 -9.42
C VAL A 75 -2.61 -9.80 -9.77
N THR A 76 -1.71 -10.79 -9.86
CA THR A 76 -0.30 -10.59 -10.15
C THR A 76 -0.05 -10.40 -11.65
N LEU A 77 0.62 -9.31 -12.01
CA LEU A 77 1.07 -9.03 -13.38
C LEU A 77 2.57 -9.38 -13.53
N THR A 78 2.88 -10.29 -14.47
CA THR A 78 4.24 -10.80 -14.72
C THR A 78 5.09 -9.87 -15.59
N ARG A 79 4.46 -9.07 -16.46
CA ARG A 79 5.14 -8.18 -17.42
C ARG A 79 4.92 -6.71 -17.03
N ALA A 80 5.74 -6.22 -16.11
CA ALA A 80 6.31 -4.87 -16.12
C ALA A 80 6.98 -4.59 -14.78
N HIS A 81 8.16 -3.97 -14.84
CA HIS A 81 8.82 -3.34 -13.68
C HIS A 81 8.03 -2.13 -13.14
N THR A 82 6.86 -1.82 -13.73
CA THR A 82 5.99 -0.71 -13.34
C THR A 82 4.55 -0.98 -13.80
N ILE A 83 3.54 -0.86 -12.93
CA ILE A 83 2.10 -0.92 -13.27
C ILE A 83 1.66 0.38 -14.01
N SER A 84 2.58 1.01 -14.76
CA SER A 84 2.50 2.40 -15.22
C SER A 84 1.48 2.65 -16.32
N THR A 85 0.83 1.64 -16.88
CA THR A 85 -0.09 1.80 -18.01
C THR A 85 -1.41 1.07 -17.78
N ARG A 86 -2.53 1.83 -17.77
CA ARG A 86 -3.91 1.31 -17.71
C ARG A 86 -4.23 0.25 -18.77
N ARG A 87 -3.44 0.21 -19.84
CA ARG A 87 -3.59 -0.67 -21.01
C ARG A 87 -3.30 -2.15 -20.70
N ASN A 88 -2.46 -2.43 -19.70
CA ASN A 88 -1.93 -3.79 -19.49
C ASN A 88 -2.80 -4.70 -18.60
N TRP A 89 -3.76 -4.14 -17.85
CA TRP A 89 -4.53 -4.93 -16.88
C TRP A 89 -6.00 -5.16 -17.23
N LYS A 90 -6.63 -4.29 -18.04
CA LYS A 90 -8.05 -4.45 -18.44
C LYS A 90 -8.43 -5.84 -18.97
N PRO A 91 -7.58 -6.56 -19.74
CA PRO A 91 -7.94 -7.88 -20.26
C PRO A 91 -7.88 -9.02 -19.24
N ARG A 92 -7.30 -8.79 -18.04
CA ARG A 92 -6.97 -9.85 -17.08
C ARG A 92 -7.87 -9.90 -15.85
N LEU A 93 -8.77 -8.94 -15.74
CA LEU A 93 -9.69 -8.84 -14.62
C LEU A 93 -11.03 -9.48 -14.98
N ARG A 94 -11.64 -10.21 -14.04
CA ARG A 94 -12.99 -10.75 -14.25
C ARG A 94 -14.04 -9.64 -14.22
N ARG A 95 -13.75 -8.55 -13.49
CA ARG A 95 -14.59 -7.34 -13.39
C ARG A 95 -13.68 -6.11 -13.32
N ALA A 96 -14.19 -4.93 -13.69
CA ALA A 96 -13.44 -3.69 -13.45
C ALA A 96 -13.05 -3.63 -11.95
N PRO A 97 -11.78 -3.37 -11.63
CA PRO A 97 -11.34 -3.39 -10.25
C PRO A 97 -12.03 -2.20 -9.58
N LYS A 98 -12.80 -2.44 -8.52
CA LYS A 98 -13.44 -1.35 -7.78
C LYS A 98 -12.39 -0.39 -7.21
N ARG A 99 -11.21 -0.91 -6.86
CA ARG A 99 -10.08 -0.17 -6.30
C ARG A 99 -8.77 -0.70 -6.84
N LEU A 100 -7.92 0.20 -7.32
CA LEU A 100 -6.58 -0.14 -7.84
C LEU A 100 -5.56 0.28 -6.77
N PHE A 101 -4.82 -0.68 -6.22
CA PHE A 101 -3.74 -0.40 -5.29
C PHE A 101 -2.38 -0.56 -6.01
N PRO A 102 -1.78 0.53 -6.52
CA PRO A 102 -0.53 0.43 -7.25
C PRO A 102 0.64 0.10 -6.32
N CYS A 103 1.31 -1.01 -6.59
CA CYS A 103 2.57 -1.34 -5.95
C CYS A 103 3.71 -0.61 -6.67
N ILE A 104 4.43 0.25 -5.94
CA ILE A 104 5.59 1.00 -6.44
C ILE A 104 6.83 0.15 -6.14
N CYS A 105 7.19 -0.75 -7.06
CA CYS A 105 8.33 -1.67 -6.90
C CYS A 105 9.70 -1.03 -7.23
N THR A 106 9.70 0.15 -7.84
CA THR A 106 10.88 0.98 -8.10
C THR A 106 10.56 2.37 -7.59
N ALA A 107 11.53 3.18 -7.17
CA ALA A 107 11.31 4.55 -6.65
C ALA A 107 10.67 5.53 -7.66
N ASN A 108 10.10 5.03 -8.75
CA ASN A 108 9.43 5.78 -9.79
C ASN A 108 7.90 5.56 -9.68
N PRO A 109 7.12 6.62 -9.39
CA PRO A 109 5.67 6.51 -9.29
C PRO A 109 5.02 6.16 -10.65
N PRO A 110 3.85 5.52 -10.64
CA PRO A 110 3.10 5.27 -11.87
C PRO A 110 2.66 6.59 -12.52
N LYS A 111 2.91 6.74 -13.82
CA LYS A 111 2.66 7.98 -14.61
C LYS A 111 1.18 8.43 -14.74
N TRP A 112 0.25 7.78 -14.06
CA TRP A 112 -1.19 8.08 -14.12
C TRP A 112 -1.78 8.55 -12.79
N MET A 113 -0.93 8.70 -11.77
CA MET A 113 -1.20 9.33 -10.48
C MET A 113 -0.76 10.79 -10.55
#